data_AF-A0A965EQP6-F1
#
_entry.id   AF-A0A965EQP6-F1
#
_cell.length_a   1.000
_cell.length_b   1.000
_cell.length_c   1.000
_cell.angle_alpha   90.00
_cell.angle_beta   90.00
_cell.angle_gamma   90.00
#
_symmetry.space_group_name_H-M   'P 1'
#
loop_
_entity.id
_entity.type
_entity.pdbx_description
1 polymer ?
#
loop_
_entity_poly.entity_id
_entity_poly.type
_entity_poly.pdbx_seq_one_letter_code
_entity_poly.pdbx_strand_id
1 'polypeptide(L)'
;MKRRLISLLLLIKQALRFLLKNLKNLLRLLLRGIIHLVSLTIFTFRPLLGPASCKFSIGCTQYALLQLEQPSFLIALKNITLRLVRCNPFTK
;
A
#
# COMPACT_ATOMS: atom_id res chain seq x y z
N MET A 1 -33.13 -27.24 23.26
CA MET A 1 -32.93 -25.92 22.61
C MET A 1 -31.47 -25.51 22.36
N LYS A 2 -30.51 -25.76 23.26
CA LYS A 2 -29.09 -25.30 23.13
C LYS A 2 -28.32 -25.75 21.87
N ARG A 3 -28.59 -26.95 21.30
CA ARG A 3 -27.83 -27.47 20.14
C ARG A 3 -28.07 -26.71 18.83
N ARG A 4 -29.24 -26.10 18.63
CA ARG A 4 -29.53 -25.30 17.43
C ARG A 4 -28.78 -23.96 17.42
N LEU A 5 -28.53 -23.39 18.60
CA LEU A 5 -27.83 -22.12 18.76
C LEU A 5 -26.34 -22.21 18.36
N ILE A 6 -25.68 -23.32 18.69
CA ILE A 6 -24.25 -23.56 18.39
C ILE A 6 -24.04 -23.71 16.88
N SER A 7 -24.94 -24.42 16.20
CA SER A 7 -24.86 -24.61 14.75
C SER A 7 -25.03 -23.29 13.99
N LEU A 8 -25.92 -22.41 14.47
CA LEU A 8 -26.12 -21.07 13.90
C LEU A 8 -24.87 -20.19 14.03
N LEU A 9 -24.23 -20.20 15.22
CA LEU A 9 -23.01 -19.44 15.49
C LEU A 9 -21.82 -19.89 14.61
N LEU A 10 -21.72 -21.18 14.32
CA LEU A 10 -20.69 -21.73 13.44
C LEU A 10 -20.85 -21.26 11.99
N LEU A 11 -22.09 -21.24 11.48
CA LEU A 11 -22.40 -20.75 10.14
C LEU A 11 -22.10 -19.25 10.00
N ILE A 12 -22.48 -18.43 10.99
CA ILE A 12 -22.18 -16.99 11.00
C ILE A 12 -20.66 -16.75 11.01
N LYS A 13 -19.89 -17.49 11.81
CA LYS A 13 -18.42 -17.37 11.82
C LYS A 13 -17.76 -17.77 10.49
N GLN A 14 -18.29 -18.79 9.81
CA GLN A 14 -17.80 -19.16 8.47
C GLN A 14 -18.11 -18.08 7.44
N ALA A 15 -19.35 -17.58 7.41
CA ALA A 15 -19.76 -16.51 6.51
C ALA A 15 -18.94 -15.23 6.73
N LEU A 16 -18.73 -14.83 7.99
CA LEU A 16 -17.94 -13.65 8.34
C LEU A 16 -16.46 -13.79 7.91
N ARG A 17 -15.86 -14.96 8.11
CA ARG A 17 -14.48 -15.22 7.63
C ARG A 17 -14.38 -15.17 6.12
N PHE A 18 -15.39 -15.69 5.41
CA PHE A 18 -15.45 -15.62 3.96
C PHE A 18 -15.57 -14.18 3.45
N LEU A 19 -16.46 -13.38 4.07
CA LEU A 19 -16.66 -11.97 3.74
C LEU A 19 -15.38 -11.15 3.94
N LEU A 20 -14.71 -11.33 5.08
CA LEU A 20 -13.44 -10.66 5.40
C LEU A 20 -12.31 -11.06 4.43
N LYS A 21 -12.29 -12.32 3.96
CA LYS A 21 -11.27 -12.79 3.03
C LYS A 21 -11.44 -12.15 1.65
N ASN A 22 -12.67 -12.04 1.16
CA ASN A 22 -12.98 -11.37 -0.10
C ASN A 22 -12.69 -9.87 -0.02
N LEU A 23 -13.05 -9.20 1.09
CA LEU A 23 -12.75 -7.79 1.29
C LEU A 23 -11.23 -7.52 1.27
N LYS A 24 -10.43 -8.37 1.92
CA LYS A 24 -8.96 -8.26 1.90
C LYS A 24 -8.36 -8.49 0.51
N ASN A 25 -8.93 -9.42 -0.27
CA ASN A 25 -8.49 -9.64 -1.64
C ASN A 25 -8.80 -8.45 -2.54
N LEU A 26 -10.00 -7.89 -2.43
CA LEU A 26 -10.40 -6.69 -3.16
C LEU A 26 -9.50 -5.49 -2.80
N LEU A 27 -9.23 -5.29 -1.51
CA LEU A 27 -8.34 -4.23 -1.06
C LEU A 27 -6.90 -4.42 -1.59
N ARG A 28 -6.39 -5.66 -1.61
CA ARG A 28 -5.06 -5.97 -2.18
C ARG A 28 -4.99 -5.71 -3.68
N LEU A 29 -6.05 -6.01 -4.43
CA LEU A 29 -6.15 -5.73 -5.85
C LEU A 29 -6.15 -4.23 -6.14
N LEU A 30 -6.95 -3.46 -5.40
CA LEU A 30 -6.98 -2.00 -5.52
C LEU A 30 -5.63 -1.36 -5.18
N LEU A 31 -4.97 -1.81 -4.10
CA LEU A 31 -3.63 -1.34 -3.74
C LEU A 31 -2.62 -1.60 -4.85
N ARG A 32 -2.60 -2.82 -5.42
CA ARG A 32 -1.69 -3.16 -6.53
C ARG A 32 -1.92 -2.29 -7.75
N GLY A 33 -3.17 -2.01 -8.09
CA GLY A 33 -3.52 -1.12 -9.19
C GLY A 33 -2.97 0.30 -8.98
N ILE A 34 -3.16 0.86 -7.78
CA ILE A 34 -2.64 2.19 -7.44
C ILE A 34 -1.11 2.23 -7.51
N ILE A 35 -0.42 1.22 -6.97
CA ILE A 35 1.04 1.15 -7.01
C ILE A 35 1.53 1.12 -8.47
N HIS A 36 0.93 0.29 -9.32
CA HIS A 36 1.28 0.24 -10.74
C HIS A 36 1.04 1.56 -11.46
N LEU A 37 -0.10 2.21 -11.20
CA LEU A 37 -0.42 3.49 -11.80
C LEU A 37 0.62 4.54 -11.41
N VAL A 38 0.93 4.65 -10.11
CA VAL A 38 1.93 5.59 -9.59
C VAL A 38 3.33 5.30 -10.15
N SER A 39 3.74 4.03 -10.23
CA SER A 39 5.01 3.66 -10.84
C SER A 39 5.09 4.03 -12.31
N LEU A 40 4.01 3.84 -13.07
CA LEU A 40 3.93 4.22 -14.47
C LEU A 40 4.07 5.73 -14.64
N THR A 41 3.32 6.51 -13.86
CA THR A 41 3.38 7.98 -13.88
C THR A 41 4.77 8.49 -13.49
N ILE A 42 5.41 7.86 -12.48
CA ILE A 42 6.78 8.21 -12.12
C ILE A 42 7.72 7.87 -13.27
N PHE A 43 7.61 6.71 -13.91
CA PHE A 43 8.54 6.31 -14.97
C PHE A 43 8.39 7.18 -16.23
N THR A 44 7.18 7.61 -16.58
CA THR A 44 6.93 8.43 -17.77
C THR A 44 7.24 9.91 -17.54
N PHE A 45 6.84 10.47 -16.39
CA PHE A 45 7.00 11.91 -16.14
C PHE A 45 8.36 12.26 -15.53
N ARG A 46 9.02 11.36 -14.79
CA ARG A 46 10.32 11.63 -14.15
C ARG A 46 11.46 11.99 -15.11
N PRO A 47 11.65 11.34 -16.28
CA PRO A 47 12.64 11.81 -17.24
C PRO A 47 12.31 13.20 -17.80
N LEU A 48 11.03 13.57 -17.84
CA LEU A 48 10.57 14.88 -18.30
C LEU A 48 10.78 16.00 -17.27
N LEU A 49 10.80 15.66 -15.99
CA LEU A 49 10.96 16.59 -14.85
C LEU A 49 12.43 16.98 -14.58
N GLY A 50 13.37 16.51 -15.41
CA GLY A 50 14.80 16.76 -15.23
C GLY A 50 15.43 15.96 -14.08
N PRO A 51 16.73 16.14 -13.81
CA PRO A 51 17.41 15.45 -12.72
C PRO A 51 16.79 15.83 -11.37
N ALA A 52 16.14 14.86 -10.73
CA ALA A 52 15.64 15.04 -9.38
C ALA A 52 16.84 15.09 -8.41
N SER A 53 17.28 16.30 -8.02
CA SER A 53 18.22 16.51 -6.91
C SER A 53 17.53 16.19 -5.58
N CYS A 54 17.30 14.91 -5.32
CA CYS A 54 16.79 14.44 -4.05
C CYS A 54 17.97 14.40 -3.06
N LYS A 55 17.82 15.00 -1.89
CA LYS A 55 18.85 15.10 -0.84
C LYS A 55 19.33 13.72 -0.33
N PHE A 56 18.59 12.66 -0.61
CA PHE A 56 18.87 11.33 -0.10
C PHE A 56 19.64 10.46 -1.11
N SER A 57 20.58 9.66 -0.60
CA SER A 57 21.43 8.75 -1.38
C SER A 57 20.66 7.69 -2.17
N ILE A 58 19.58 7.15 -1.57
CA ILE A 58 18.69 6.19 -2.22
C ILE A 58 17.53 6.97 -2.86
N GLY A 59 17.32 6.76 -4.17
CA GLY A 59 16.24 7.38 -4.92
C GLY A 59 14.86 7.05 -4.34
N CYS A 60 13.91 7.98 -4.42
CA CYS A 60 12.57 7.84 -3.81
C CYS A 60 11.86 6.54 -4.21
N THR A 61 11.97 6.12 -5.47
CA THR A 61 11.37 4.87 -5.99
C THR A 61 11.98 3.64 -5.32
N GLN A 62 13.31 3.57 -5.24
CA GLN A 62 14.01 2.44 -4.64
C GLN A 62 13.77 2.38 -3.12
N TYR A 63 13.72 3.54 -2.46
CA TYR A 63 13.31 3.64 -1.06
C TYR A 63 11.88 3.13 -0.84
N ALA A 64 10.95 3.47 -1.74
CA ALA A 64 9.57 3.03 -1.63
C ALA A 64 9.41 1.51 -1.78
N LEU A 65 10.14 0.90 -2.71
CA LEU A 65 10.15 -0.56 -2.85
C LEU A 65 10.66 -1.24 -1.57
N LEU A 66 11.78 -0.78 -1.02
CA LEU A 66 12.34 -1.31 0.24
C LEU A 66 11.39 -1.16 1.44
N GLN A 67 10.63 -0.06 1.49
CA GLN A 67 9.64 0.13 2.56
C GLN A 67 8.42 -0.78 2.37
N LEU A 68 7.97 -1.01 1.13
CA LEU A 68 6.84 -1.90 0.82
C LEU A 68 7.14 -3.38 1.10
N GLU A 69 8.40 -3.77 1.18
CA GLU A 69 8.82 -5.11 1.63
C GLU A 69 8.66 -5.32 3.15
N GLN A 70 8.44 -4.25 3.93
CA GLN A 70 8.21 -4.37 5.37
C GLN A 70 6.83 -4.94 5.69
N PRO A 71 6.68 -5.69 6.82
CA PRO A 71 5.42 -6.36 7.17
C PRO A 71 4.26 -5.38 7.40
N SER A 72 4.56 -4.12 7.70
CA SER A 72 3.58 -3.10 8.11
C SER A 72 3.34 -2.07 7.00
N PHE A 73 2.33 -2.32 6.16
CA PHE A 73 1.96 -1.43 5.05
C PHE A 73 1.72 0.03 5.48
N LEU A 74 1.10 0.27 6.64
CA LEU A 74 0.84 1.64 7.13
C LEU A 74 2.15 2.37 7.49
N ILE A 75 3.12 1.65 8.04
CA ILE A 75 4.43 2.22 8.38
C ILE A 75 5.20 2.50 7.10
N ALA A 76 5.20 1.55 6.16
CA ALA A 76 5.78 1.72 4.83
C ALA A 76 5.21 2.95 4.13
N LEU A 77 3.89 3.10 4.09
CA LEU A 77 3.21 4.22 3.46
C LEU A 77 3.57 5.55 4.16
N LYS A 78 3.54 5.60 5.49
CA LYS A 78 3.96 6.78 6.26
C LYS A 78 5.39 7.20 5.91
N ASN A 79 6.32 6.25 5.87
CA ASN A 79 7.72 6.50 5.60
C ASN A 79 7.95 6.99 4.16
N ILE A 80 7.26 6.39 3.19
CA ILE A 80 7.30 6.81 1.78
C ILE A 80 6.76 8.24 1.63
N THR A 81 5.59 8.52 2.20
CA THR A 81 4.98 9.85 2.13
C THR A 81 5.88 10.90 2.79
N LEU A 82 6.45 10.60 3.96
CA LEU A 82 7.38 11.50 4.64
C LEU A 82 8.62 11.80 3.78
N ARG A 83 9.16 10.78 3.10
CA ARG A 83 10.32 10.92 2.20
C ARG A 83 9.96 11.76 0.97
N LEU A 84 8.79 11.55 0.37
CA LEU A 84 8.31 12.33 -0.78
C LEU A 84 8.11 13.80 -0.42
N VAL A 85 7.49 14.09 0.73
CA VAL A 85 7.35 15.46 1.24
C VAL A 85 8.72 16.12 1.49
N ARG A 86 9.70 15.36 1.99
CA ARG A 86 11.07 15.86 2.19
C ARG A 86 11.88 16.03 0.90
N CYS A 87 11.54 15.33 -0.18
CA CYS A 87 12.12 15.56 -1.51
C CYS A 87 11.30 16.53 -2.37
N ASN A 88 10.44 17.33 -1.74
CA ASN A 88 9.75 18.43 -2.41
C ASN A 88 10.79 19.41 -3.00
N PRO A 89 10.81 19.60 -4.33
CA PRO A 89 11.77 20.49 -5.00
C PRO A 89 11.57 21.97 -4.65
N PHE A 90 10.43 22.33 -4.04
CA PHE A 90 10.09 23.71 -3.66
C PHE A 90 10.48 24.09 -2.23
N THR A 91 10.95 23.15 -1.40
CA THR A 91 11.40 23.40 -0.02
C THR A 91 12.91 23.30 0.13
N LYS A 92 13.67 23.84 -0.85
CA LYS A 92 15.12 24.07 -0.67
C LYS A 92 15.37 24.94 0.55
#